data_AF-A0A6A6PBP0-F1
#
_entry.id   AF-A0A6A6PBP0-F1
#
_cell.length_a   1.000
_cell.length_b   1.000
_cell.length_c   1.000
_cell.angle_alpha   90.00
_cell.angle_beta   90.00
_cell.angle_gamma   90.00
#
_symmetry.space_group_name_H-M   'P 1'
#
loop_
_entity.id
_entity.type
_entity.pdbx_description
1 polymer ?
#
loop_
_entity_poly.entity_id
_entity_poly.type
_entity_poly.pdbx_seq_one_letter_code
_entity_poly.pdbx_strand_id
1 'polypeptide(L)'
;YLRSSPKYEALSYTWGDALDRHSIACEGKTIRVTANLLSALQHLRQPDVTRILWVDAVCINQGNIAERDAQVRMMGDIYRMAARVLVWLG
;
A
#
# COMPACT_ATOMS: atom_id res chain seq x y z
N TYR A 1 14.51 22.48 -12.10
CA TYR A 1 14.42 21.01 -11.96
C TYR A 1 14.20 20.64 -10.49
N LEU A 2 12.96 20.70 -10.01
CA LEU A 2 12.57 20.10 -8.74
C LEU A 2 11.42 19.16 -9.07
N ARG A 3 11.74 17.88 -9.32
CA ARG A 3 10.73 16.82 -9.25
C ARG A 3 10.31 16.76 -7.79
N SER A 4 9.29 17.53 -7.41
CA SER A 4 8.58 17.31 -6.16
C SER A 4 8.02 15.91 -6.25
N SER A 5 8.72 14.93 -5.68
CA SER A 5 8.19 13.59 -5.51
C SER A 5 6.83 13.74 -4.80
N PRO A 6 5.74 13.18 -5.34
CA PRO A 6 4.45 13.28 -4.67
C PRO A 6 4.62 12.76 -3.24
N LYS A 7 4.22 13.57 -2.26
CA LYS A 7 4.26 13.19 -0.85
C LYS A 7 3.26 12.05 -0.66
N TYR A 8 3.78 10.82 -0.62
CA TYR A 8 2.99 9.64 -0.30
C TYR A 8 3.13 9.28 1.17
N GLU A 9 2.18 8.53 1.68
CA GLU A 9 2.20 7.94 3.01
C GLU A 9 2.39 6.44 2.86
N ALA A 10 3.22 5.82 3.70
CA ALA A 10 3.37 4.37 3.71
C ALA A 10 2.40 3.75 4.72
N LEU A 11 1.74 2.65 4.36
CA LEU A 11 0.90 1.88 5.27
C LEU A 11 1.67 0.70 5.85
N SER A 12 1.79 0.65 7.18
CA SER A 12 2.30 -0.49 7.94
C SER A 12 1.13 -1.20 8.60
N TYR A 13 0.93 -2.47 8.25
CA TYR A 13 -0.21 -3.28 8.70
C TYR A 13 0.19 -4.75 8.70
N THR A 14 -0.52 -5.57 9.47
CA THR A 14 -0.39 -7.03 9.39
C THR A 14 -1.23 -7.56 8.22
N TRP A 15 -0.73 -8.53 7.47
CA TRP A 15 -1.43 -9.00 6.27
C TRP A 15 -2.79 -9.65 6.57
N GLY A 16 -2.97 -10.24 7.76
CA GLY A 16 -4.20 -10.94 8.12
C GLY A 16 -4.31 -12.32 7.45
N ASP A 17 -5.52 -12.86 7.37
CA ASP A 17 -5.78 -14.14 6.70
C ASP A 17 -5.61 -13.99 5.18
N ALA A 18 -4.73 -14.81 4.60
CA ALA A 18 -4.46 -14.82 3.17
C ALA A 18 -5.59 -15.44 2.32
N LEU A 19 -6.50 -16.20 2.94
CA LEU A 19 -7.65 -16.81 2.29
C LEU A 19 -8.84 -15.85 2.22
N ASP A 20 -8.97 -14.95 3.20
CA ASP A 20 -10.03 -13.94 3.23
C ASP A 20 -9.66 -12.73 2.39
N ARG A 21 -10.14 -12.72 1.13
CA ARG A 21 -9.79 -11.69 0.15
C ARG A 21 -11.00 -11.01 -0.46
N HIS A 22 -10.86 -9.70 -0.63
CA HIS A 22 -11.85 -8.83 -1.24
C HIS A 22 -11.27 -8.12 -2.47
N SER A 23 -12.16 -7.74 -3.38
CA SER A 23 -11.82 -7.03 -4.61
C SER A 23 -11.91 -5.53 -4.40
N ILE A 24 -10.86 -4.81 -4.81
CA ILE A 24 -10.89 -3.34 -4.92
C ILE A 24 -10.51 -2.93 -6.35
N ALA A 25 -11.00 -1.78 -6.78
CA ALA A 25 -10.64 -1.18 -8.06
C ALA A 25 -9.40 -0.30 -7.90
N CYS A 26 -8.41 -0.48 -8.78
CA CYS A 26 -7.19 0.32 -8.86
C CYS A 26 -6.82 0.52 -10.34
N GLU A 27 -6.82 1.76 -10.82
CA GLU A 27 -6.49 2.10 -12.22
C GLU A 27 -7.27 1.25 -13.26
N GLY A 28 -8.57 1.06 -13.02
CA GLY A 28 -9.44 0.25 -13.90
C GLY A 28 -9.22 -1.26 -13.82
N LYS A 29 -8.32 -1.73 -12.95
CA LYS A 29 -8.09 -3.16 -12.69
C LYS A 29 -8.68 -3.57 -11.34
N THR A 30 -9.12 -4.81 -11.26
CA THR A 30 -9.52 -5.42 -9.99
C THR A 30 -8.31 -6.08 -9.36
N ILE A 31 -7.99 -5.70 -8.12
CA ILE A 31 -6.94 -6.31 -7.32
C ILE A 31 -7.55 -6.96 -6.07
N ARG A 32 -6.98 -8.08 -5.63
CA ARG A 32 -7.41 -8.79 -4.42
C ARG A 32 -6.57 -8.40 -3.23
N VAL A 33 -7.21 -7.88 -2.19
CA VAL A 33 -6.59 -7.49 -0.91
C VAL A 33 -7.20 -8.29 0.23
N THR A 34 -6.48 -8.42 1.35
CA THR A 34 -7.01 -9.10 2.53
C THR A 34 -8.07 -8.26 3.24
N ALA A 35 -8.90 -8.87 4.09
CA ALA A 35 -9.88 -8.17 4.91
C ALA A 35 -9.27 -7.05 5.76
N ASN A 36 -8.09 -7.30 6.36
CA ASN A 36 -7.41 -6.29 7.18
C ASN A 36 -6.99 -5.06 6.34
N LEU A 37 -6.43 -5.30 5.15
CA LEU A 37 -6.05 -4.20 4.25
C LEU A 37 -7.29 -3.44 3.75
N LEU A 38 -8.37 -4.14 3.42
CA LEU A 38 -9.62 -3.47 3.03
C LEU A 38 -10.12 -2.55 4.15
N SER A 39 -10.14 -3.06 5.39
CA SER A 39 -10.53 -2.28 6.57
C SER A 39 -9.65 -1.03 6.74
N ALA A 40 -8.32 -1.20 6.67
CA ALA A 40 -7.38 -0.09 6.76
C ALA A 40 -7.65 0.99 5.68
N LEU A 41 -7.83 0.57 4.42
CA LEU A 41 -8.10 1.50 3.32
C LEU A 41 -9.41 2.26 3.50
N GLN A 42 -10.45 1.60 4.00
CA GLN A 42 -11.75 2.24 4.29
C GLN A 42 -11.64 3.28 5.41
N HIS A 43 -10.91 2.97 6.49
CA HIS A 43 -10.72 3.90 7.61
C HIS A 43 -9.79 5.06 7.29
N LEU A 44 -8.81 4.85 6.42
CA LEU A 44 -7.89 5.89 5.97
C LEU A 44 -8.51 6.80 4.91
N ARG A 45 -9.60 6.38 4.25
CA ARG A 45 -10.28 7.18 3.24
C ARG A 45 -10.90 8.43 3.89
N GLN A 46 -10.52 9.59 3.38
CA GLN A 46 -11.15 10.86 3.75
C GLN A 46 -12.16 11.26 2.68
N PRO A 47 -13.35 11.77 3.05
CA PRO A 47 -14.38 12.15 2.08
C PRO A 47 -13.93 13.31 1.18
N ASP A 48 -13.16 14.24 1.73
CA ASP A 48 -12.87 15.52 1.08
C ASP A 48 -11.41 15.67 0.62
N VAL A 49 -10.55 14.67 0.89
CA VAL A 49 -9.11 14.77 0.64
C VAL A 49 -8.59 13.54 -0.07
N THR A 50 -8.01 13.75 -1.25
CA THR A 50 -7.26 12.71 -1.96
C THR A 50 -5.97 12.39 -1.22
N ARG A 51 -5.70 11.09 -1.00
CA ARG A 51 -4.48 10.60 -0.36
C ARG A 51 -3.71 9.72 -1.33
N ILE A 52 -2.38 9.79 -1.25
CA ILE A 52 -1.48 8.92 -2.01
C ILE A 52 -0.86 7.96 -1.01
N LEU A 53 -1.23 6.68 -1.10
CA LEU A 53 -0.75 5.64 -0.21
C LEU A 53 0.16 4.69 -0.96
N TRP A 54 1.28 4.34 -0.35
CA TRP A 54 2.07 3.18 -0.72
C TRP A 54 1.68 2.01 0.18
N VAL A 55 1.30 0.89 -0.45
CA VAL A 55 0.89 -0.34 0.21
C VAL A 55 1.59 -1.50 -0.50
N ASP A 56 2.39 -2.29 0.23
CA ASP A 56 3.17 -3.39 -0.36
C ASP A 56 2.33 -4.35 -1.22
N ALA A 57 1.17 -4.80 -0.73
CA ALA A 57 0.28 -5.72 -1.44
C ALA A 57 -0.32 -5.16 -2.74
N VAL A 58 -0.27 -3.83 -2.93
CA VAL A 58 -0.81 -3.15 -4.12
C VAL A 58 0.31 -2.68 -5.04
N CYS A 59 1.36 -2.08 -4.48
CA CYS A 59 2.44 -1.45 -5.23
C CYS A 59 3.51 -2.43 -5.72
N ILE A 60 3.64 -3.61 -5.10
CA ILE A 60 4.61 -4.64 -5.49
C ILE A 60 3.88 -5.72 -6.29
N ASN A 61 4.44 -6.13 -7.43
CA ASN A 61 3.89 -7.26 -8.17
C ASN A 61 4.24 -8.57 -7.46
N GLN A 62 3.33 -9.01 -6.60
CA GLN A 62 3.47 -10.23 -5.81
C GLN A 62 3.67 -11.52 -6.64
N GLY A 63 3.34 -11.51 -7.94
CA GLY A 63 3.54 -12.63 -8.85
C GLY A 63 4.94 -12.71 -9.48
N ASN A 64 5.75 -11.66 -9.37
CA ASN A 64 7.11 -11.62 -9.89
C ASN A 64 8.12 -11.64 -8.73
N ILE A 65 8.69 -12.81 -8.45
CA ILE A 65 9.61 -13.01 -7.32
C ILE A 65 10.83 -12.08 -7.43
N ALA A 66 11.42 -11.93 -8.62
CA ALA A 66 12.61 -11.10 -8.80
C ALA A 66 12.33 -9.60 -8.54
N GLU A 67 11.18 -9.11 -8.99
CA GLU A 67 10.74 -7.73 -8.73
C GLU A 67 10.36 -7.55 -7.26
N ARG A 68 9.61 -8.49 -6.67
CA ARG A 68 9.28 -8.49 -5.25
C ARG A 68 10.52 -8.43 -4.38
N ASP A 69 11.52 -9.27 -4.63
CA ASP A 69 12.75 -9.30 -3.84
C ASP A 69 13.55 -7.99 -4.00
N ALA A 70 13.54 -7.38 -5.20
CA ALA A 70 14.10 -6.05 -5.41
C ALA A 70 13.35 -4.97 -4.61
N GLN A 71 12.01 -4.99 -4.62
CA GLN A 71 11.18 -4.05 -3.86
C GLN A 71 11.36 -4.21 -2.35
N VAL A 72 11.45 -5.44 -1.84
CA VAL A 72 11.69 -5.72 -0.42
C VAL A 72 13.02 -5.12 0.02
N ARG A 73 14.08 -5.21 -0.79
CA ARG A 73 15.36 -4.55 -0.50
C ARG A 73 15.25 -3.02 -0.44
N MET A 74 14.32 -2.43 -1.18
CA MET A 74 14.07 -0.98 -1.20
C MET A 74 13.09 -0.51 -0.11
N MET A 75 12.42 -1.42 0.61
CA MET A 75 11.39 -1.04 1.60
C MET A 75 11.93 -0.06 2.64
N GLY A 76 13.17 -0.23 3.12
CA GLY A 76 13.77 0.70 4.08
C GLY A 76 13.77 2.15 3.57
N ASP A 77 14.15 2.35 2.31
CA ASP A 77 14.16 3.66 1.67
C ASP A 77 12.75 4.18 1.38
N ILE A 78 11.84 3.31 0.94
CA ILE A 78 10.43 3.66 0.72
C ILE A 78 9.80 4.21 2.01
N TYR A 79 9.93 3.48 3.11
CA TYR A 79 9.40 3.94 4.40
C TYR A 79 10.09 5.20 4.90
N ARG A 80 11.41 5.32 4.70
CA ARG A 80 12.18 6.53 5.06
C ARG A 80 11.77 7.76 4.25
N MET A 81 11.40 7.57 2.98
CA MET A 81 11.03 8.65 2.07
C MET A 81 9.54 9.02 2.13
N ALA A 82 8.72 8.22 2.80
CA ALA A 82 7.31 8.52 3.02
C ALA A 82 7.14 9.81 3.85
N ALA A 83 6.12 10.60 3.54
CA ALA A 83 5.79 11.79 4.32
C ALA A 83 5.42 11.47 5.77
N ARG A 84 4.82 10.30 5.99
CA ARG A 84 4.63 9.64 7.27
C ARG A 84 4.30 8.16 7.05
N VAL A 85 4.45 7.38 8.11
CA VAL A 85 4.02 5.98 8.16
C VAL A 85 2.74 5.89 8.97
N LEU A 86 1.70 5.31 8.38
CA LEU A 86 0.42 5.04 9.02
C LEU A 86 0.47 3.61 9.55
N VAL A 87 0.25 3.41 10.83
CA VAL A 87 0.22 2.08 11.45
C VAL A 87 -1.23 1.66 11.64
N TRP A 88 -1.57 0.46 11.14
CA TRP A 88 -2.87 -0.15 11.30
C TRP A 88 -2.75 -1.49 12.04
N LEU A 89 -3.47 -1.61 13.16
CA LEU A 89 -3.33 -2.75 14.08
C LEU A 89 -4.43 -3.82 13.93
N GLY A 90 -5.44 -3.58 13.08
CA GLY A 90 -6.62 -4.43 12.98
C GLY A 90 -7.80 -3.87 13.75
#